data_AF-A0A1W9UXM3-F1
#
_entry.id   AF-A0A1W9UXM3-F1
#
_cell.length_a   1.000
_cell.length_b   1.000
_cell.length_c   1.000
_cell.angle_alpha   90.00
_cell.angle_beta   90.00
_cell.angle_gamma   90.00
#
_symmetry.space_group_name_H-M   'P 1'
#
loop_
_entity.id
_entity.type
_entity.pdbx_description
1 polymer ?
#
loop_
_entity_poly.entity_id
_entity_poly.type
_entity_poly.pdbx_seq_one_letter_code
_entity_poly.pdbx_strand_id
1 'polypeptide(L)'
;MLKLVVEAPDMARVTALTSLARPGMDYAFFQMLTEQIEKTSGAAREQLIERRNTILRLVEEIDEITKQRAELAEQNLEALLKAEDIPQALKANINAVDDFFVHALEQALSAAQEADDTDDNERLEKLMQVMAVIQELSAPPELAVIEKFIEQVDDEGKLDEVIAAHGEEITPELIDYMTRFLGSAEESLDRLSEEQKAQHMKFQEELLKVYQAVLRFSMKREMGA
;
A
#
# COMPACT_ATOMS: atom_id res chain seq x y z
N MET A 1 16.65 5.46 20.30
CA MET A 1 16.45 6.82 19.77
C MET A 1 17.33 7.87 20.46
N LEU A 2 17.20 8.08 21.79
CA LEU A 2 17.95 9.10 22.54
C LEU A 2 19.45 9.15 22.23
N LYS A 3 20.13 8.00 22.26
CA LYS A 3 21.57 7.88 22.00
C LYS A 3 21.96 8.49 20.65
N LEU A 4 21.17 8.23 19.59
CA LEU A 4 21.45 8.74 18.24
C LEU A 4 21.36 10.27 18.16
N VAL A 5 20.45 10.87 18.92
CA VAL A 5 20.26 12.34 18.96
C VAL A 5 21.39 13.01 19.77
N VAL A 6 21.78 12.40 20.89
CA VAL A 6 22.85 12.89 21.76
C VAL A 6 24.21 12.80 21.06
N GLU A 7 24.47 11.69 20.36
CA GLU A 7 25.74 11.43 19.66
C GLU A 7 25.78 12.02 18.23
N ALA A 8 24.70 12.66 17.77
CA ALA A 8 24.66 13.21 16.43
C ALA A 8 25.76 14.28 16.24
N PRO A 9 26.59 14.18 15.18
CA PRO A 9 27.77 15.03 15.00
C PRO A 9 27.42 16.52 14.84
N ASP A 10 26.24 16.84 14.32
CA ASP A 10 25.78 18.19 14.05
C ASP A 10 24.24 18.31 14.11
N MET A 11 23.74 19.54 13.96
CA MET A 11 22.31 19.84 13.94
C MET A 11 21.59 19.36 12.69
N ALA A 12 22.29 19.18 11.56
CA ALA A 12 21.69 18.63 10.35
C ALA A 12 21.31 17.16 10.55
N ARG A 13 22.17 16.38 11.22
CA ARG A 13 21.85 15.00 11.62
C ARG A 13 20.68 14.97 12.60
N VAL A 14 20.60 15.88 13.57
CA VAL A 14 19.46 15.95 14.50
C VAL A 14 18.15 16.21 13.76
N THR A 15 18.17 17.15 12.81
CA THR A 15 17.01 17.45 11.97
C THR A 15 16.57 16.23 11.17
N ALA A 16 17.50 15.57 10.47
CA ALA A 16 17.20 14.37 9.69
C ALA A 16 16.66 13.22 10.56
N LEU A 17 17.26 12.99 11.74
CA LEU A 17 16.77 11.98 12.68
C LEU A 17 15.37 12.32 13.20
N THR A 18 15.06 13.61 13.39
CA THR A 18 13.73 14.05 13.82
C THR A 18 12.68 13.78 12.77
N SER A 19 12.95 14.11 11.51
CA SER A 19 12.03 13.86 10.41
C SER A 19 11.77 12.37 10.16
N LEU A 20 12.80 11.53 10.26
CA LEU A 20 12.69 10.10 9.93
C LEU A 20 12.11 9.25 11.06
N ALA A 21 12.39 9.61 12.31
CA ALA A 21 12.02 8.80 13.48
C ALA A 21 11.11 9.59 14.42
N ARG A 22 10.28 10.46 13.84
CA ARG A 22 9.31 11.27 14.55
C ARG A 22 8.37 10.46 15.48
N PRO A 23 7.83 9.29 15.09
CA PRO A 23 6.96 8.50 15.97
C PRO A 23 7.63 8.09 17.29
N GLY A 24 8.96 8.03 17.34
CA GLY A 24 9.72 7.69 18.55
C GLY A 24 10.13 8.88 19.41
N MET A 25 9.65 10.09 19.10
CA MET A 25 9.91 11.34 19.83
C MET A 25 8.67 11.76 20.61
N ASP A 26 8.25 10.88 21.51
CA ASP A 26 7.11 11.04 22.39
C ASP A 26 7.50 11.73 23.72
N TYR A 27 6.53 11.83 24.63
CA TYR A 27 6.77 12.38 25.97
C TYR A 27 7.91 11.68 26.71
N ALA A 28 8.01 10.35 26.61
CA ALA A 28 9.04 9.58 27.28
C ALA A 28 10.44 9.92 26.74
N PHE A 29 10.58 10.08 25.42
CA PHE A 29 11.81 10.56 24.79
C PHE A 29 12.26 11.90 25.36
N PHE A 30 11.36 12.89 25.45
CA PHE A 30 11.69 14.22 25.96
C PHE A 30 12.01 14.22 27.47
N GLN A 31 11.38 13.34 28.24
CA GLN A 31 11.74 13.13 29.64
C GLN A 31 13.18 12.63 29.75
N MET A 32 13.54 11.58 29.01
CA MET A 32 14.91 11.04 29.05
C MET A 32 15.95 12.05 28.55
N LEU A 33 15.63 12.84 27.52
CA LEU A 33 16.51 13.91 27.04
C LEU A 33 16.70 15.00 28.11
N THR A 34 15.66 15.34 28.85
CA THR A 34 15.72 16.29 29.97
C THR A 34 16.61 15.77 31.09
N GLU A 35 16.45 14.52 31.49
CA GLU A 35 17.33 13.88 32.48
C GLU A 35 18.81 13.88 32.04
N GLN A 36 19.07 13.66 30.74
CA GLN A 36 20.42 13.70 30.20
C GLN A 36 21.01 15.12 30.25
N ILE A 37 20.21 16.14 29.97
CA ILE A 37 20.59 17.55 30.08
C ILE A 37 20.96 17.89 31.52
N GLU A 38 20.18 17.44 32.51
CA GLU A 38 20.43 17.69 33.93
C GLU A 38 21.73 17.04 34.44
N LYS A 39 22.08 15.87 33.89
CA LYS A 39 23.33 15.15 34.20
C LYS A 39 24.56 15.73 33.48
N THR A 40 24.36 16.67 32.56
CA THR A 40 25.43 17.26 31.72
C THR A 40 25.69 18.71 32.16
N SER A 41 26.91 19.22 31.96
CA SER A 41 27.28 20.59 32.34
C SER A 41 28.13 21.28 31.27
N GLY A 42 28.22 22.61 31.32
CA GLY A 42 29.01 23.43 30.39
C GLY A 42 28.47 23.40 28.96
N ALA A 43 29.36 23.57 27.98
CA ALA A 43 29.02 23.66 26.55
C ALA A 43 28.23 22.43 26.03
N ALA A 44 28.49 21.24 26.55
CA ALA A 44 27.74 20.04 26.19
C ALA A 44 26.27 20.11 26.62
N ARG A 45 25.98 20.75 27.77
CA ARG A 45 24.61 20.97 28.23
C ARG A 45 23.88 21.94 27.32
N GLU A 46 24.54 23.03 26.92
CA GLU A 46 23.98 24.04 26.01
C GLU A 46 23.63 23.42 24.66
N GLN A 47 24.52 22.58 24.10
CA GLN A 47 24.25 21.84 22.86
C GLN A 47 23.04 20.92 22.98
N LEU A 48 22.88 20.19 24.09
CA LEU A 48 21.71 19.32 24.29
C LEU A 48 20.41 20.11 24.42
N ILE A 49 20.45 21.29 25.05
CA ILE A 49 19.31 22.20 25.13
C ILE A 49 18.91 22.71 23.74
N GLU A 50 19.88 23.12 22.93
CA GLU A 50 19.65 23.56 21.54
C GLU A 50 19.02 22.44 20.69
N ARG A 51 19.54 21.21 20.83
CA ARG A 51 18.98 20.03 20.17
C ARG A 51 17.54 19.80 20.59
N ARG A 52 17.25 19.78 21.90
CA ARG A 52 15.88 19.61 22.42
C ARG A 52 14.92 20.64 21.83
N ASN A 53 15.30 21.91 21.85
CA ASN A 53 14.45 22.99 21.34
C ASN A 53 14.20 22.85 19.83
N THR A 54 15.22 22.43 19.07
CA THR A 54 15.09 22.16 17.63
C THR A 54 14.17 20.97 17.37
N ILE A 55 14.33 19.90 18.14
CA ILE A 55 13.50 18.70 18.02
C ILE A 55 12.04 19.03 18.34
N LEU A 56 11.77 19.76 19.43
CA LEU A 56 10.40 20.18 19.78
C LEU A 56 9.74 20.96 18.65
N ARG A 57 10.42 21.97 18.09
CA ARG A 57 9.91 22.76 16.97
C ARG A 57 9.62 21.89 15.74
N LEU A 58 10.54 21.00 15.37
CA LEU A 58 10.36 20.11 14.22
C LEU A 58 9.25 19.09 14.45
N VAL A 59 9.12 18.59 15.67
CA VAL A 59 8.05 17.68 16.09
C VAL A 59 6.70 18.36 15.88
N GLU A 60 6.52 19.58 16.37
CA GLU A 60 5.30 20.38 16.20
C GLU A 60 5.01 20.66 14.71
N GLU A 61 6.03 21.04 13.93
CA GLU A 61 5.89 21.31 12.49
C GLU A 61 5.47 20.07 11.71
N ILE A 62 6.09 18.92 11.97
CA ILE A 62 5.74 17.65 11.33
C ILE A 62 4.33 17.21 11.73
N ASP A 63 3.94 17.37 13.00
CA ASP A 63 2.59 17.04 13.45
C ASP A 63 1.54 17.85 12.71
N GLU A 64 1.75 19.16 12.63
CA GLU A 64 0.80 20.06 12.00
C GLU A 64 0.66 19.73 10.50
N ILE A 65 1.77 19.50 9.79
CA ILE A 65 1.74 19.09 8.39
C ILE A 65 1.03 17.74 8.23
N THR A 66 1.35 16.77 9.08
CA THR A 66 0.74 15.43 9.02
C THR A 66 -0.77 15.51 9.23
N LYS A 67 -1.20 16.31 10.21
CA LYS A 67 -2.62 16.55 10.48
C LYS A 67 -3.32 17.22 9.30
N GLN A 68 -2.75 18.29 8.75
CA GLN A 68 -3.31 18.97 7.57
C GLN A 68 -3.42 18.05 6.36
N ARG A 69 -2.44 17.15 6.17
CA ARG A 69 -2.45 16.17 5.07
C ARG A 69 -3.53 15.11 5.26
N ALA A 70 -3.73 14.63 6.49
CA ALA A 70 -4.82 13.72 6.82
C ALA A 70 -6.19 14.37 6.60
N GLU A 71 -6.39 15.61 7.09
CA GLU A 71 -7.65 16.35 6.88
C GLU A 71 -7.92 16.62 5.39
N LEU A 72 -6.89 16.96 4.63
CA LEU A 72 -7.02 17.16 3.18
C LEU A 72 -7.36 15.85 2.45
N ALA A 73 -6.77 14.72 2.86
CA ALA A 73 -7.06 13.42 2.30
C ALA A 73 -8.52 13.00 2.54
N GLU A 74 -9.03 13.19 3.76
CA GLU A 74 -10.44 12.97 4.08
C GLU A 74 -11.36 13.87 3.23
N GLN A 75 -11.04 15.16 3.10
CA GLN A 75 -11.82 16.09 2.27
C GLN A 75 -11.82 15.69 0.79
N ASN A 76 -10.68 15.25 0.26
CA ASN A 76 -10.56 14.78 -1.12
C ASN A 76 -11.39 13.52 -1.34
N LEU A 77 -11.38 12.58 -0.39
CA LEU A 77 -12.21 11.38 -0.44
C LEU A 77 -13.69 11.76 -0.44
N GLU A 78 -14.14 12.62 0.47
CA GLU A 78 -15.53 13.09 0.51
C GLU A 78 -15.96 13.83 -0.75
N ALA A 79 -15.05 14.59 -1.37
CA ALA A 79 -15.32 15.23 -2.65
C ALA A 79 -15.44 14.21 -3.78
N LEU A 80 -14.57 13.18 -3.80
CA LEU A 80 -14.60 12.11 -4.79
C LEU A 80 -15.91 11.30 -4.71
N LEU A 81 -16.38 10.97 -3.51
CA LEU A 81 -17.61 10.19 -3.31
C LEU A 81 -18.89 10.92 -3.78
N LYS A 82 -18.80 12.24 -4.00
CA LYS A 82 -19.88 13.07 -4.58
C LYS A 82 -19.84 13.16 -6.10
N ALA A 83 -18.80 12.63 -6.73
CA ALA A 83 -18.69 12.62 -8.19
C ALA A 83 -19.73 11.66 -8.79
N GLU A 84 -20.29 12.04 -9.94
CA GLU A 84 -21.18 11.15 -10.71
C GLU A 84 -20.44 9.95 -11.29
N ASP A 85 -19.18 10.16 -11.71
CA ASP A 85 -18.28 9.12 -12.22
C ASP A 85 -17.00 9.10 -11.36
N ILE A 86 -17.02 8.27 -10.32
CA ILE A 86 -15.89 8.06 -9.40
C ILE A 86 -14.64 7.55 -10.15
N PRO A 87 -14.71 6.50 -11.00
CA PRO A 87 -13.55 6.05 -11.77
C PRO A 87 -12.87 7.14 -12.58
N GLN A 88 -13.64 7.94 -13.31
CA GLN A 88 -13.10 9.03 -14.12
C GLN A 88 -12.52 10.15 -13.24
N ALA A 89 -13.23 10.55 -12.18
CA ALA A 89 -12.77 11.59 -11.27
C ALA A 89 -11.47 11.20 -10.56
N LEU A 90 -11.34 9.94 -10.15
CA LEU A 90 -10.12 9.41 -9.55
C LEU A 90 -8.96 9.36 -10.55
N LYS A 91 -9.19 8.85 -11.77
CA LYS A 91 -8.17 8.81 -12.84
C LYS A 91 -7.67 10.21 -13.19
N ALA A 92 -8.54 11.21 -13.21
CA ALA A 92 -8.17 12.61 -13.44
C ALA A 92 -7.35 13.23 -12.29
N ASN A 93 -7.49 12.72 -11.08
CA ASN A 93 -6.84 13.23 -9.86
C ASN A 93 -5.88 12.20 -9.23
N ILE A 94 -5.31 11.29 -10.01
CA ILE A 94 -4.51 10.18 -9.50
C ILE A 94 -3.30 10.66 -8.67
N ASN A 95 -2.78 11.85 -8.96
CA ASN A 95 -1.67 12.45 -8.20
C ASN A 95 -2.07 12.83 -6.75
N ALA A 96 -3.37 12.91 -6.44
CA ALA A 96 -3.87 13.13 -5.09
C ALA A 96 -4.01 11.82 -4.29
N VAL A 97 -3.80 10.67 -4.93
CA VAL A 97 -3.80 9.35 -4.28
C VAL A 97 -2.40 9.09 -3.73
N ASP A 98 -2.22 9.44 -2.46
CA ASP A 98 -1.01 9.16 -1.68
C ASP A 98 -1.37 8.31 -0.44
N ASP A 99 -0.37 8.02 0.39
CA ASP A 99 -0.56 7.20 1.59
C ASP A 99 -1.64 7.77 2.54
N PHE A 100 -1.81 9.10 2.61
CA PHE A 100 -2.85 9.71 3.43
C PHE A 100 -4.23 9.47 2.84
N PHE A 101 -4.38 9.55 1.51
CA PHE A 101 -5.62 9.22 0.82
C PHE A 101 -6.02 7.76 1.03
N VAL A 102 -5.07 6.83 0.84
CA VAL A 102 -5.31 5.40 1.05
C VAL A 102 -5.71 5.13 2.50
N HIS A 103 -5.02 5.75 3.47
CA HIS A 103 -5.37 5.60 4.88
C HIS A 103 -6.77 6.14 5.21
N ALA A 104 -7.14 7.30 4.66
CA ALA A 104 -8.48 7.86 4.84
C ALA A 104 -9.56 6.93 4.24
N LEU A 105 -9.29 6.34 3.08
CA LEU A 105 -10.18 5.35 2.44
C LEU A 105 -10.36 4.10 3.28
N GLU A 106 -9.28 3.54 3.82
CA GLU A 106 -9.33 2.37 4.71
C GLU A 106 -10.15 2.65 5.99
N GLN A 107 -9.94 3.81 6.62
CA GLN A 107 -10.73 4.21 7.78
C GLN A 107 -12.21 4.36 7.43
N ALA A 108 -12.53 5.00 6.31
CA ALA A 108 -13.91 5.18 5.86
C ALA A 108 -14.59 3.84 5.53
N LEU A 109 -13.86 2.89 4.93
CA LEU A 109 -14.34 1.53 4.67
C LEU A 109 -14.63 0.79 5.98
N SER A 110 -13.70 0.83 6.94
CA SER A 110 -13.89 0.19 8.25
C SER A 110 -15.10 0.76 8.98
N ALA A 111 -15.24 2.09 8.99
CA ALA A 111 -16.37 2.76 9.63
C ALA A 111 -17.72 2.40 8.98
N ALA A 112 -17.77 2.36 7.65
CA ALA A 112 -18.98 1.98 6.91
C ALA A 112 -19.35 0.50 7.09
N GLN A 113 -18.38 -0.39 7.28
CA GLN A 113 -18.62 -1.81 7.57
C GLN A 113 -19.16 -2.06 8.98
N GLU A 114 -18.76 -1.23 9.96
CA GLU A 114 -19.23 -1.33 11.34
C GLU A 114 -20.63 -0.74 11.54
N ALA A 115 -21.09 0.12 10.63
CA ALA A 115 -22.40 0.75 10.70
C ALA A 115 -23.48 -0.17 10.11
N ASP A 116 -24.48 -0.54 10.93
CA ASP A 116 -25.60 -1.43 10.56
C ASP A 116 -26.80 -0.63 9.99
N ASP A 117 -26.54 0.34 9.10
CA ASP A 117 -27.56 1.26 8.58
C ASP A 117 -27.61 1.32 7.04
N THR A 118 -28.79 1.59 6.48
CA THR A 118 -29.06 1.50 5.03
C THR A 118 -28.35 2.56 4.19
N ASP A 119 -28.17 3.78 4.72
CA ASP A 119 -27.45 4.86 4.02
C ASP A 119 -25.94 4.57 3.92
N ASP A 120 -25.39 3.76 4.84
CA ASP A 120 -23.99 3.38 4.83
C ASP A 120 -23.67 2.31 3.77
N ASN A 121 -24.69 1.61 3.25
CA ASN A 121 -24.50 0.65 2.15
C ASN A 121 -24.16 1.32 0.82
N GLU A 122 -24.85 2.41 0.44
CA GLU A 122 -24.51 3.15 -0.80
C GLU A 122 -23.11 3.76 -0.69
N ARG A 123 -22.77 4.27 0.49
CA ARG A 123 -21.44 4.80 0.77
C ARG A 123 -20.37 3.71 0.70
N LEU A 124 -20.63 2.53 1.29
CA LEU A 124 -19.74 1.38 1.25
C LEU A 124 -19.48 0.93 -0.20
N GLU A 125 -20.52 0.85 -1.04
CA GLU A 125 -20.37 0.52 -2.46
C GLU A 125 -19.46 1.52 -3.19
N LYS A 126 -19.65 2.82 -2.98
CA LYS A 126 -18.78 3.86 -3.56
C LYS A 126 -17.34 3.76 -3.06
N LEU A 127 -17.13 3.54 -1.76
CA LEU A 127 -15.80 3.36 -1.18
C LEU A 127 -15.11 2.11 -1.76
N MET A 128 -15.83 1.00 -1.91
CA MET A 128 -15.32 -0.21 -2.55
C MET A 128 -14.98 0.04 -4.03
N GLN A 129 -15.77 0.84 -4.74
CA GLN A 129 -15.46 1.26 -6.11
C GLN A 129 -14.17 2.08 -6.18
N VAL A 130 -13.97 3.05 -5.28
CA VAL A 130 -12.71 3.82 -5.18
C VAL A 130 -11.53 2.87 -5.00
N MET A 131 -11.61 1.93 -4.05
CA MET A 131 -10.56 0.94 -3.79
C MET A 131 -10.27 0.10 -5.04
N ALA A 132 -11.30 -0.40 -5.72
CA ALA A 132 -11.14 -1.21 -6.92
C ALA A 132 -10.41 -0.45 -8.04
N VAL A 133 -10.74 0.84 -8.26
CA VAL A 133 -10.07 1.65 -9.27
C VAL A 133 -8.61 1.94 -8.90
N ILE A 134 -8.31 2.17 -7.61
CA ILE A 134 -6.92 2.30 -7.16
C ILE A 134 -6.14 1.01 -7.43
N GLN A 135 -6.73 -0.15 -7.13
CA GLN A 135 -6.13 -1.46 -7.40
C GLN A 135 -5.91 -1.70 -8.90
N GLU A 136 -6.89 -1.37 -9.75
CA GLU A 136 -6.76 -1.44 -11.21
C GLU A 136 -5.60 -0.59 -11.72
N LEU A 137 -5.46 0.64 -11.22
CA LEU A 137 -4.40 1.57 -11.63
C LEU A 137 -3.01 1.19 -11.08
N SER A 138 -2.98 0.49 -9.95
CA SER A 138 -1.76 0.00 -9.31
C SER A 138 -1.38 -1.41 -9.76
N ALA A 139 -2.25 -2.07 -10.53
CA ALA A 139 -2.03 -3.43 -10.98
C ALA A 139 -0.82 -3.49 -11.91
N PRO A 140 0.07 -4.48 -11.72
CA PRO A 140 1.18 -4.69 -12.63
C PRO A 140 0.64 -5.07 -14.03
N PRO A 141 1.29 -4.67 -15.13
CA PRO A 141 0.84 -4.99 -16.49
C PRO A 141 0.71 -6.51 -16.72
N GLU A 142 1.49 -7.30 -15.99
CA GLU A 142 1.43 -8.76 -15.93
C GLU A 142 0.02 -9.29 -15.58
N LEU A 143 -0.74 -8.58 -14.73
CA LEU A 143 -2.08 -9.02 -14.32
C LEU A 143 -3.05 -9.05 -15.49
N ALA A 144 -3.01 -8.04 -16.37
CA ALA A 144 -3.87 -7.97 -17.55
C ALA A 144 -3.59 -9.11 -18.55
N VAL A 145 -2.35 -9.60 -18.60
CA VAL A 145 -1.98 -10.76 -19.43
C VAL A 145 -2.53 -12.05 -18.82
N ILE A 146 -2.43 -12.20 -17.50
CA ILE A 146 -2.96 -13.36 -16.76
C ILE A 146 -4.48 -13.44 -16.90
N GLU A 147 -5.20 -12.32 -16.77
CA GLU A 147 -6.66 -12.28 -16.91
C GLU A 147 -7.11 -12.82 -18.28
N LYS A 148 -6.47 -12.38 -19.37
CA LYS A 148 -6.75 -12.89 -20.72
C LYS A 148 -6.54 -14.41 -20.84
N PHE A 149 -5.56 -14.96 -20.13
CA PHE A 149 -5.32 -16.41 -20.13
C PHE A 149 -6.37 -17.14 -19.29
N ILE A 150 -6.72 -16.60 -18.12
CA ILE A 150 -7.76 -17.17 -17.25
C ILE A 150 -9.11 -17.21 -17.97
N GLU A 151 -9.46 -16.17 -18.75
CA GLU A 151 -10.68 -16.15 -19.57
C GLU A 151 -10.80 -17.34 -20.54
N GLN A 152 -9.68 -17.92 -20.96
CA GLN A 152 -9.64 -19.07 -21.89
C GLN A 152 -9.27 -20.39 -21.20
N VAL A 153 -9.16 -20.42 -19.87
CA VAL A 153 -8.62 -21.57 -19.12
C VAL A 153 -9.43 -22.87 -19.28
N ASP A 154 -10.72 -22.76 -19.62
CA ASP A 154 -11.61 -23.90 -19.81
C ASP A 154 -11.48 -24.55 -21.21
N ASP A 155 -10.80 -23.89 -22.16
CA ASP A 155 -10.58 -24.37 -23.53
C ASP A 155 -9.08 -24.45 -23.80
N GLU A 156 -8.49 -25.64 -23.58
CA GLU A 156 -7.04 -25.84 -23.69
C GLU A 156 -6.49 -25.46 -25.08
N GLY A 157 -7.28 -25.64 -26.15
CA GLY A 157 -6.89 -25.24 -27.50
C GLY A 157 -6.79 -23.71 -27.65
N LYS A 158 -7.79 -22.98 -27.16
CA LYS A 158 -7.78 -21.51 -27.17
C LYS A 158 -6.75 -20.93 -26.22
N LEU A 159 -6.55 -21.55 -25.06
CA LEU A 159 -5.53 -21.14 -24.10
C LEU A 159 -4.14 -21.20 -24.74
N ASP A 160 -3.80 -22.31 -25.40
CA ASP A 160 -2.51 -22.45 -26.10
C ASP A 160 -2.36 -21.42 -27.24
N GLU A 161 -3.43 -21.11 -27.98
CA GLU A 161 -3.43 -20.07 -29.02
C GLU A 161 -3.19 -18.67 -28.45
N VAL A 162 -3.88 -18.31 -27.36
CA VAL A 162 -3.74 -16.99 -26.72
C VAL A 162 -2.36 -16.84 -26.06
N ILE A 163 -1.86 -17.89 -25.40
CA ILE A 163 -0.50 -17.92 -24.86
C ILE A 163 0.55 -17.73 -25.96
N ALA A 164 0.37 -18.39 -27.11
CA ALA A 164 1.28 -18.21 -28.25
C ALA A 164 1.22 -16.80 -28.85
N ALA A 165 0.02 -16.21 -28.94
CA ALA A 165 -0.18 -14.85 -29.42
C ALA A 165 0.45 -13.79 -28.51
N HIS A 166 0.47 -14.04 -27.20
CA HIS A 166 1.09 -13.18 -26.18
C HIS A 166 2.50 -13.64 -25.77
N GLY A 167 3.18 -14.44 -26.62
CA GLY A 167 4.46 -15.07 -26.26
C GLY A 167 5.60 -14.10 -25.91
N GLU A 168 5.57 -12.85 -26.41
CA GLU A 168 6.53 -11.79 -26.04
C GLU A 168 6.27 -11.20 -24.65
N GLU A 169 5.02 -11.22 -24.19
CA GLU A 169 4.60 -10.75 -22.86
C GLU A 169 4.83 -11.83 -21.77
N ILE A 170 5.18 -13.05 -22.17
CA ILE A 170 5.63 -14.12 -21.27
C ILE A 170 7.10 -13.89 -20.91
N THR A 171 7.29 -13.03 -19.91
CA THR A 171 8.59 -12.66 -19.35
C THR A 171 8.88 -13.40 -18.05
N PRO A 172 10.14 -13.43 -17.59
CA PRO A 172 10.48 -13.93 -16.25
C PRO A 172 9.69 -13.23 -15.13
N GLU A 173 9.39 -11.94 -15.29
CA GLU A 173 8.61 -11.14 -14.34
C GLU A 173 7.17 -11.64 -14.23
N LEU A 174 6.52 -12.00 -15.35
CA LEU A 174 5.20 -12.63 -15.36
C LEU A 174 5.21 -13.95 -14.58
N ILE A 175 6.21 -14.80 -14.84
CA ILE A 175 6.35 -16.11 -14.19
C ILE A 175 6.59 -15.96 -12.68
N ASP A 176 7.46 -15.04 -12.27
CA ASP A 176 7.72 -14.73 -10.86
C ASP A 176 6.46 -14.18 -10.18
N TYR A 177 5.72 -13.28 -10.84
CA TYR A 177 4.46 -12.75 -10.33
C TYR A 177 3.43 -13.87 -10.09
N MET A 178 3.21 -14.74 -11.08
CA MET A 178 2.32 -15.91 -10.95
C MET A 178 2.76 -16.85 -9.82
N THR A 179 4.07 -17.10 -9.69
CA THR A 179 4.63 -17.97 -8.65
C THR A 179 4.39 -17.40 -7.25
N ARG A 180 4.61 -16.09 -7.06
CA ARG A 180 4.34 -15.40 -5.80
C ARG A 180 2.86 -15.44 -5.46
N PHE A 181 1.99 -15.21 -6.44
CA PHE A 181 0.54 -15.21 -6.23
C PHE A 181 0.01 -16.59 -5.84
N LEU A 182 0.51 -17.65 -6.50
CA LEU A 182 0.21 -19.04 -6.12
C LEU A 182 0.73 -19.38 -4.70
N GLY A 183 1.83 -18.75 -4.27
CA GLY A 183 2.40 -18.91 -2.92
C GLY A 183 1.68 -18.13 -1.80
N SER A 184 0.98 -17.03 -2.12
CA SER A 184 0.23 -16.21 -1.15
C SER A 184 -1.17 -16.74 -0.79
N ALA A 185 -1.50 -17.93 -1.29
CA ALA A 185 -2.82 -18.55 -1.22
C ALA A 185 -3.36 -18.79 0.20
N GLU A 186 -2.48 -18.96 1.19
CA GLU A 186 -2.83 -19.50 2.51
C GLU A 186 -3.16 -18.42 3.56
N GLU A 187 -2.62 -17.21 3.45
CA GLU A 187 -2.74 -16.19 4.51
C GLU A 187 -4.11 -15.50 4.57
N SER A 188 -4.93 -15.59 3.51
CA SER A 188 -6.16 -14.79 3.37
C SER A 188 -7.46 -15.57 3.61
N LEU A 189 -7.41 -16.90 3.76
CA LEU A 189 -8.62 -17.75 3.77
C LEU A 189 -9.44 -17.65 5.06
N ASP A 190 -8.81 -17.38 6.20
CA ASP A 190 -9.48 -17.42 7.52
C ASP A 190 -10.47 -16.27 7.76
N ARG A 191 -10.37 -15.17 6.99
CA ARG A 191 -11.23 -13.97 7.14
C ARG A 191 -12.37 -13.90 6.12
N LEU A 192 -12.45 -14.86 5.21
CA LEU A 192 -13.41 -14.85 4.10
C LEU A 192 -14.67 -15.66 4.44
N SER A 193 -15.81 -15.24 3.90
CA SER A 193 -17.03 -16.06 3.91
C SER A 193 -16.86 -17.34 3.06
N GLU A 194 -17.70 -18.36 3.28
CA GLU A 194 -17.61 -19.63 2.53
C GLU A 194 -17.74 -19.45 1.01
N GLU A 195 -18.55 -18.48 0.56
CA GLU A 195 -18.69 -18.16 -0.86
C GLU A 195 -17.42 -17.51 -1.43
N GLN A 196 -16.83 -16.57 -0.69
CA GLN A 196 -15.56 -15.94 -1.07
C GLN A 196 -14.40 -16.93 -1.05
N LYS A 197 -14.38 -17.88 -0.11
CA LYS A 197 -13.41 -18.98 -0.09
C LYS A 197 -13.52 -19.84 -1.34
N ALA A 198 -14.74 -20.22 -1.73
CA ALA A 198 -14.97 -21.03 -2.93
C ALA A 198 -14.51 -20.29 -4.21
N GLN A 199 -14.81 -19.00 -4.32
CA GLN A 199 -14.33 -18.17 -5.44
C GLN A 199 -12.80 -18.06 -5.46
N HIS A 200 -12.18 -17.84 -4.30
CA HIS A 200 -10.72 -17.75 -4.18
C HIS A 200 -10.03 -19.07 -4.54
N MET A 201 -10.57 -20.22 -4.08
CA MET A 201 -10.07 -21.54 -4.46
C MET A 201 -10.20 -21.79 -5.97
N LYS A 202 -11.35 -21.44 -6.56
CA LYS A 202 -11.56 -21.57 -8.01
C LYS A 202 -10.54 -20.75 -8.80
N PHE A 203 -10.32 -19.50 -8.40
CA PHE A 203 -9.33 -18.63 -9.03
C PHE A 203 -7.91 -19.21 -8.96
N GLN A 204 -7.53 -19.80 -7.82
CA GLN A 204 -6.22 -20.46 -7.67
C GLN A 204 -6.06 -21.68 -8.59
N GLU A 205 -7.11 -22.50 -8.74
CA GLU A 205 -7.09 -23.63 -9.66
C GLU A 205 -6.94 -23.17 -11.12
N GLU A 206 -7.66 -22.12 -11.51
CA GLU A 206 -7.57 -21.51 -12.84
C GLU A 206 -6.17 -20.94 -13.08
N LEU A 207 -5.62 -20.19 -12.12
CA LEU A 207 -4.28 -19.62 -12.19
C LEU A 207 -3.20 -20.72 -12.30
N LEU A 208 -3.35 -21.83 -11.57
CA LEU A 208 -2.42 -22.96 -11.63
C LEU A 208 -2.41 -23.61 -13.03
N LYS A 209 -3.59 -23.78 -13.65
CA LYS A 209 -3.69 -24.30 -15.02
C LYS A 209 -3.01 -23.38 -16.03
N VAL A 210 -3.26 -22.07 -15.92
CA VAL A 210 -2.59 -21.06 -16.76
C VAL A 210 -1.08 -21.11 -16.56
N TYR A 211 -0.60 -21.17 -15.31
CA TYR A 211 0.83 -21.25 -14.99
C TYR A 211 1.49 -22.47 -15.64
N GLN A 212 0.85 -23.64 -15.56
CA GLN A 212 1.35 -24.85 -16.22
C GLN A 212 1.40 -24.70 -17.74
N ALA A 213 0.38 -24.10 -18.36
CA ALA A 213 0.35 -23.85 -19.80
C ALA A 213 1.46 -22.88 -20.25
N VAL A 214 1.66 -21.79 -19.51
CA VAL A 214 2.73 -20.81 -19.73
C VAL A 214 4.12 -21.46 -19.61
N LEU A 215 4.34 -22.30 -18.59
CA LEU A 215 5.59 -23.05 -18.44
C LEU A 215 5.81 -24.04 -19.60
N ARG A 216 4.78 -24.78 -20.02
CA ARG A 216 4.86 -25.68 -21.19
C ARG A 216 5.25 -24.90 -22.45
N PHE A 217 4.68 -23.72 -22.66
CA PHE A 217 5.04 -22.85 -23.78
C PHE A 217 6.47 -22.33 -23.69
N SER A 218 6.89 -21.83 -22.52
CA SER A 218 8.26 -21.34 -22.32
C SER A 218 9.31 -22.42 -22.55
N MET A 219 9.09 -23.64 -22.03
CA MET A 219 9.98 -24.78 -22.26
C MET A 219 10.03 -25.17 -23.74
N LYS A 220 8.89 -25.20 -24.45
CA LYS A 220 8.86 -25.46 -25.91
C LYS A 220 9.64 -24.41 -26.69
N ARG A 221 9.56 -23.13 -26.29
CA ARG A 221 10.30 -22.03 -26.92
C ARG A 221 11.80 -22.16 -26.71
N GLU A 222 12.24 -22.49 -25.50
CA GLU A 222 13.67 -22.69 -25.19
C GLU A 222 14.25 -23.95 -25.84
N MET A 223 13.45 -25.01 -26.03
CA MET A 223 13.89 -26.24 -26.69
C MET A 223 13.82 -26.19 -28.23
N GLY A 224 13.11 -25.20 -28.78
CA GLY A 224 12.92 -25.00 -30.23
C GLY A 224 13.77 -23.88 -30.83
N ALA A 225 14.63 -23.23 -30.04
CA ALA A 225 15.58 -22.19 -30.44
C ALA A 225 17.01 -22.75 -30.61
#